data_AF-A0A6V7KLJ9-F1
#
_entry.id   AF-A0A6V7KLJ9-F1
#
_cell.length_a   1.000
_cell.length_b   1.000
_cell.length_c   1.000
_cell.angle_alpha   90.00
_cell.angle_beta   90.00
_cell.angle_gamma   90.00
#
_symmetry.space_group_name_H-M   'P 1'
#
loop_
_entity.id
_entity.type
_entity.pdbx_description
1 polymer ?
#
loop_
_entity_poly.entity_id
_entity_poly.type
_entity_poly.pdbx_seq_one_letter_code
_entity_poly.pdbx_strand_id
1 'polypeptide(L)'
;SDAGLTGRKIIVDTYGGWGAHGGGAFSGKDFTKVDRSAAYAARWVAKSLVKAGLCKRCLVQVSYAIGVAEPLSITVFDYGTSKLSQKELLAVVKKNFDLRPGRIV
;
A
#
# COMPACT_ATOMS: atom_id res chain seq x y z
N SER A 1 -33.08 -3.38 -14.88
CA SER A 1 -31.82 -2.68 -15.22
C SER A 1 -31.11 -2.31 -13.91
N ASP A 2 -29.78 -2.22 -13.91
CA ASP A 2 -28.98 -1.79 -12.76
C ASP A 2 -28.25 -0.47 -13.11
N ALA A 3 -27.94 0.35 -12.11
CA ALA A 3 -27.21 1.61 -12.26
C ALA A 3 -25.81 1.50 -11.65
N GLY A 4 -24.79 1.65 -12.50
CA GLY A 4 -23.37 1.58 -12.10
C GLY A 4 -22.75 2.95 -11.83
N LEU A 5 -21.90 3.04 -10.80
CA LEU A 5 -21.05 4.21 -10.53
C LEU A 5 -19.58 3.80 -10.40
N THR A 6 -18.69 4.69 -10.82
CA THR A 6 -17.23 4.53 -10.63
C THR A 6 -16.89 4.35 -9.15
N GLY A 7 -15.96 3.44 -8.85
CA GLY A 7 -15.48 3.25 -7.47
C GLY A 7 -16.43 2.49 -6.54
N ARG A 8 -17.43 1.76 -7.06
CA ARG A 8 -18.34 0.93 -6.26
C ARG A 8 -17.90 -0.52 -6.05
N LYS A 9 -16.69 -0.88 -6.49
CA LYS A 9 -16.13 -2.24 -6.41
C LYS A 9 -14.70 -2.29 -5.83
N ILE A 10 -14.36 -1.35 -4.96
CA ILE A 10 -12.99 -1.18 -4.42
C ILE A 10 -12.40 -2.42 -3.72
N ILE A 11 -13.22 -3.25 -3.09
CA ILE A 11 -12.76 -4.50 -2.48
C ILE A 11 -12.44 -5.57 -3.54
N VAL A 12 -13.20 -5.58 -4.64
CA VAL A 12 -12.93 -6.44 -5.81
C VAL A 12 -11.66 -5.99 -6.53
N ASP A 13 -11.47 -4.67 -6.67
CA ASP A 13 -10.27 -4.08 -7.31
C ASP A 13 -8.97 -4.39 -6.55
N THR A 14 -9.06 -4.74 -5.27
CA THR A 14 -7.91 -4.94 -4.40
C THR A 14 -7.68 -6.41 -4.09
N TYR A 15 -8.11 -6.87 -2.92
CA TYR A 15 -7.69 -8.15 -2.36
C TYR A 15 -8.88 -9.04 -1.95
N GLY A 16 -10.08 -8.75 -2.43
CA GLY A 16 -11.25 -9.63 -2.28
C GLY A 16 -11.63 -9.89 -0.82
N GLY A 17 -11.47 -8.89 0.05
CA GLY A 17 -11.76 -8.98 1.49
C GLY A 17 -10.56 -9.40 2.35
N TRP A 18 -9.46 -9.86 1.74
CA TRP A 18 -8.22 -10.13 2.46
C TRP A 18 -7.36 -8.88 2.65
N GLY A 19 -6.59 -8.81 3.74
CA GLY A 19 -5.75 -7.65 4.03
C GLY A 19 -6.55 -6.50 4.61
N ALA A 20 -6.39 -5.30 4.07
CA ALA A 20 -7.10 -4.10 4.51
C ALA A 20 -7.31 -3.11 3.34
N HIS A 21 -8.22 -2.16 3.50
CA HIS A 21 -8.52 -1.14 2.51
C HIS A 21 -8.66 0.24 3.17
N GLY A 22 -8.05 1.28 2.59
CA GLY A 22 -8.08 2.65 3.12
C GLY A 22 -9.33 3.48 2.75
N GLY A 23 -10.12 3.00 1.78
CA GLY A 23 -11.41 3.57 1.38
C GLY A 23 -11.41 4.27 0.01
N GLY A 24 -10.25 4.70 -0.48
CA GLY A 24 -10.14 5.39 -1.78
C GLY A 24 -10.35 4.47 -2.97
N ALA A 25 -11.20 4.87 -3.92
CA ALA A 25 -11.32 4.22 -5.23
C ALA A 25 -10.15 4.58 -6.17
N PHE A 26 -9.85 3.73 -7.16
CA PHE A 26 -8.75 3.94 -8.11
C PHE A 26 -9.18 4.59 -9.44
N SER A 27 -10.25 4.07 -10.05
CA SER A 27 -10.68 4.48 -11.39
C SER A 27 -11.12 5.95 -11.44
N GLY A 28 -10.77 6.64 -12.53
CA GLY A 28 -11.07 8.07 -12.72
C GLY A 28 -10.07 9.03 -12.05
N LYS A 29 -9.04 8.51 -11.37
CA LYS A 29 -7.98 9.32 -10.75
C LYS A 29 -6.68 9.25 -11.54
N ASP A 30 -6.07 10.41 -11.77
CA ASP A 30 -4.72 10.51 -12.30
C ASP A 30 -3.67 10.01 -11.27
N PHE A 31 -2.43 9.81 -11.71
CA PHE A 31 -1.37 9.21 -10.89
C PHE A 31 -0.95 10.08 -9.70
N THR A 32 -1.24 11.39 -9.70
CA THR A 32 -0.90 12.27 -8.57
C THR A 32 -1.77 12.00 -7.34
N LYS A 33 -2.91 11.31 -7.49
CA LYS A 33 -3.80 10.98 -6.37
C LYS A 33 -3.29 9.76 -5.62
N VAL A 34 -2.85 10.00 -4.39
CA VAL A 34 -2.25 8.98 -3.51
C VAL A 34 -3.14 7.78 -3.23
N ASP A 35 -4.46 7.94 -3.29
CA ASP A 35 -5.41 6.82 -3.20
C ASP A 35 -5.10 5.70 -4.21
N ARG A 36 -4.58 6.08 -5.39
CA ARG A 36 -4.19 5.15 -6.45
C ARG A 36 -2.70 4.84 -6.40
N SER A 37 -1.85 5.87 -6.51
CA SER A 37 -0.41 5.66 -6.65
C SER A 37 0.23 5.07 -5.39
N ALA A 38 -0.14 5.55 -4.20
CA ALA A 38 0.40 5.00 -2.96
C ALA A 38 -0.17 3.61 -2.63
N ALA A 39 -1.42 3.30 -3.02
CA ALA A 39 -1.96 1.95 -2.91
C ALA A 39 -1.18 0.96 -3.79
N TYR A 40 -0.80 1.36 -5.01
CA TYR A 40 0.05 0.56 -5.89
C TYR A 40 1.48 0.43 -5.34
N ALA A 41 2.05 1.50 -4.79
CA ALA A 41 3.36 1.45 -4.14
C ALA A 41 3.35 0.52 -2.93
N ALA A 42 2.31 0.57 -2.08
CA ALA A 42 2.16 -0.34 -0.95
C ALA A 42 2.05 -1.81 -1.40
N ARG A 43 1.34 -2.09 -2.50
CA ARG A 43 1.33 -3.41 -3.13
C ARG A 43 2.73 -3.83 -3.59
N TRP A 44 3.47 -2.93 -4.24
CA TRP A 44 4.82 -3.20 -4.72
C TRP A 44 5.78 -3.53 -3.58
N VAL A 45 5.73 -2.75 -2.48
CA VAL A 45 6.50 -3.01 -1.27
C VAL A 45 6.15 -4.39 -0.68
N ALA A 46 4.87 -4.65 -0.44
CA ALA A 46 4.42 -5.92 0.16
C ALA A 46 4.83 -7.14 -0.68
N LYS A 47 4.64 -7.06 -2.00
CA LYS A 47 5.06 -8.12 -2.93
C LYS A 47 6.57 -8.33 -2.90
N SER A 48 7.35 -7.26 -2.81
CA SER A 48 8.81 -7.32 -2.76
C SER A 48 9.33 -7.97 -1.48
N LEU A 49 8.74 -7.64 -0.32
CA LEU A 49 9.08 -8.27 0.96
C LEU A 49 8.85 -9.79 0.94
N VAL A 50 7.71 -10.23 0.38
CA VAL A 50 7.40 -11.66 0.22
C VAL A 50 8.34 -12.31 -0.80
N LYS A 51 8.59 -11.66 -1.94
CA LYS A 51 9.48 -12.20 -2.99
C LYS A 51 10.92 -12.34 -2.51
N ALA A 52 11.38 -11.43 -1.65
CA ALA A 52 12.70 -11.48 -1.02
C ALA A 52 12.81 -12.53 0.10
N GLY A 53 11.72 -13.23 0.44
CA GLY A 53 11.71 -14.25 1.49
C GLY A 53 11.77 -13.68 2.91
N LEU A 54 11.54 -12.38 3.09
CA LEU A 54 11.58 -11.74 4.40
C LEU A 54 10.37 -12.10 5.27
N CYS A 55 9.23 -12.40 4.63
CA CYS A 55 8.01 -12.86 5.28
C CYS A 55 7.22 -13.76 4.31
N LYS A 56 6.35 -14.63 4.81
CA LYS A 56 5.45 -15.44 3.96
C LYS A 56 4.19 -14.67 3.57
N ARG A 57 3.74 -13.75 4.42
CA ARG A 57 2.61 -12.86 4.19
C ARG A 57 2.89 -11.54 4.89
N CYS A 58 2.48 -10.42 4.29
CA CYS A 58 2.45 -9.15 5.00
C CYS A 58 1.31 -8.25 4.53
N LEU A 59 0.99 -7.28 5.37
CA LEU A 59 0.17 -6.11 5.08
C LEU A 59 1.06 -4.87 5.26
N VAL A 60 1.11 -4.02 4.24
CA VAL A 60 1.80 -2.72 4.30
C VAL A 60 0.74 -1.63 4.34
N GLN A 61 0.83 -0.77 5.34
CA GLN A 61 -0.03 0.40 5.51
C GLN A 61 0.81 1.66 5.33
N VAL A 62 0.29 2.63 4.58
CA VAL A 62 0.90 3.95 4.35
C VAL A 62 -0.17 5.01 4.54
N SER A 63 0.18 6.13 5.18
CA SER A 63 -0.73 7.27 5.36
C SER A 63 -0.06 8.59 5.01
N TYR A 64 -0.86 9.57 4.53
CA TYR A 64 -0.39 10.89 4.12
C TYR A 64 -1.28 11.98 4.73
N ALA A 65 -0.68 13.12 5.04
CA ALA A 65 -1.41 14.37 5.26
C ALA A 65 -1.57 15.13 3.94
N ILE A 66 -2.68 15.85 3.78
CA ILE A 66 -2.89 16.74 2.63
C ILE A 66 -1.76 17.78 2.62
N GLY A 67 -1.07 17.91 1.47
CA GLY A 67 0.02 18.87 1.29
C GLY A 67 1.39 18.41 1.80
N VAL A 68 1.51 17.22 2.40
CA VAL A 68 2.79 16.68 2.89
C VAL A 68 3.24 15.55 1.98
N ALA A 69 4.44 15.68 1.40
CA ALA A 69 4.99 14.67 0.48
C ALA A 69 5.44 13.40 1.22
N GLU A 70 6.03 13.54 2.40
CA GLU A 70 6.47 12.41 3.21
C GLU A 70 5.26 11.66 3.82
N PRO A 71 5.26 10.32 3.82
CA PRO A 71 4.25 9.56 4.54
C PRO A 71 4.32 9.87 6.05
N LEU A 72 3.16 10.07 6.68
CA LEU A 72 3.08 10.22 8.13
C LEU A 72 3.44 8.91 8.84
N SER A 73 3.02 7.78 8.25
CA SER A 73 3.33 6.46 8.77
C SER A 73 3.52 5.45 7.64
N ILE A 74 4.44 4.52 7.90
CA ILE A 74 4.60 3.29 7.13
C ILE A 74 4.68 2.16 8.15
N THR A 75 3.79 1.18 8.03
CA THR A 75 3.72 0.06 8.96
C THR A 75 3.68 -1.25 8.19
N VAL A 76 4.46 -2.24 8.63
CA VAL A 76 4.46 -3.59 8.08
C VAL A 76 3.92 -4.54 9.15
N PHE A 77 2.90 -5.32 8.80
CA PHE A 77 2.38 -6.43 9.61
C PHE A 77 2.68 -7.73 8.90
N ASP A 78 3.59 -8.54 9.42
CA ASP A 78 4.05 -9.81 8.81
C ASP A 78 3.27 -11.04 9.33
N TYR A 79 2.34 -10.83 10.27
CA TYR A 79 1.51 -11.88 10.86
C TYR A 79 2.32 -13.04 11.47
N GLY A 80 3.49 -12.74 12.05
CA GLY A 80 4.36 -13.74 12.68
C GLY A 80 5.05 -14.66 11.66
N THR A 81 5.18 -14.23 10.40
CA THR A 81 5.81 -15.04 9.34
C THR A 81 7.20 -14.57 8.97
N SER A 82 7.67 -13.47 9.56
CA SER A 82 9.02 -12.94 9.45
C SER A 82 9.90 -13.41 10.61
N LYS A 83 11.20 -13.55 10.36
CA LYS A 83 12.22 -13.65 11.42
C LYS A 83 12.70 -12.28 11.90
N LEU A 84 12.49 -11.25 11.09
CA LEU A 84 12.81 -9.86 11.40
C LEU A 84 11.66 -9.22 12.17
N SER A 85 12.01 -8.35 13.12
CA SER A 85 11.07 -7.48 13.80
C SER A 85 10.42 -6.48 12.85
N GLN A 86 9.29 -5.91 13.28
CA GLN A 86 8.62 -4.85 12.54
C GLN A 86 9.53 -3.64 12.25
N LYS A 87 10.41 -3.28 13.20
CA LYS A 87 11.35 -2.17 13.04
C LYS A 87 12.38 -2.45 11.95
N GLU A 88 12.90 -3.68 11.88
CA GLU A 88 13.85 -4.10 10.86
C GLU A 88 13.19 -4.15 9.48
N LEU A 89 11.98 -4.71 9.38
CA LEU A 89 11.21 -4.68 8.13
C LEU A 89 10.94 -3.25 7.66
N LEU A 90 10.57 -2.35 8.58
CA LEU A 90 10.38 -0.94 8.28
C LEU A 90 11.66 -0.28 7.78
N ALA A 91 12.82 -0.59 8.38
CA ALA A 91 14.11 -0.09 7.94
C ALA A 91 14.44 -0.58 6.51
N VAL A 92 14.17 -1.85 6.21
CA VAL A 92 14.30 -2.40 4.84
C VAL A 92 13.42 -1.62 3.86
N VAL A 93 12.15 -1.36 4.21
CA VAL A 93 11.25 -0.59 3.34
C VAL A 93 11.80 0.82 3.10
N LYS A 94 12.14 1.56 4.17
CA LYS A 94 12.64 2.94 4.05
C LYS A 94 13.95 3.05 3.28
N LYS A 95 14.81 2.03 3.30
CA LYS A 95 16.08 2.01 2.57
C LYS A 95 15.90 1.78 1.07
N ASN A 96 14.84 1.09 0.66
CA ASN A 96 14.69 0.62 -0.72
C ASN A 96 13.56 1.33 -1.49
N PHE A 97 12.63 1.99 -0.79
CA PHE A 97 11.46 2.61 -1.41
C PHE A 97 11.34 4.07 -0.98
N ASP A 98 11.27 4.97 -1.97
CA ASP A 98 10.91 6.36 -1.78
C ASP A 98 9.41 6.52 -2.01
N LEU A 99 8.66 6.63 -0.92
CA LEU A 99 7.20 6.64 -0.94
C LEU A 99 6.61 8.06 -1.00
N ARG A 100 7.39 9.06 -1.41
CA ARG A 100 6.83 10.38 -1.72
C ARG A 100 6.00 10.30 -3.02
N PRO A 101 4.82 10.94 -3.12
CA PRO A 101 3.95 10.81 -4.29
C PRO A 101 4.65 11.12 -5.62
N GLY A 102 5.49 12.16 -5.66
CA GLY A 102 6.25 12.54 -6.86
C GLY A 102 7.47 11.65 -7.18
N ARG A 103 7.76 10.64 -6.36
CA ARG A 103 8.84 9.66 -6.57
C ARG A 103 8.31 8.27 -6.92
N ILE A 104 7.01 8.05 -6.68
CA ILE A 104 6.28 6.85 -7.08
C ILE A 104 5.91 6.89 -8.57
N VAL A 105 5.76 8.08 -9.15
CA VAL A 105 5.23 8.35 -10.50
C VAL A 105 6.30 8.81 -11.47
#